data_AF-A0A7X5WSM5-F1
#
_entry.id   AF-A0A7X5WSM5-F1
#
_cell.length_a   1.000
_cell.length_b   1.000
_cell.length_c   1.000
_cell.angle_alpha   90.00
_cell.angle_beta   90.00
_cell.angle_gamma   90.00
#
_symmetry.space_group_name_H-M   'P 1'
#
loop_
_entity.id
_entity.type
_entity.pdbx_description
1 polymer ?
#
loop_
_entity_poly.entity_id
_entity_poly.type
_entity_poly.pdbx_seq_one_letter_code
_entity_poly.pdbx_strand_id
1 'polypeptide(L)' 'MGRISAGRRGVGEDLPDGGRELREIQEIGEEEGVLEESENRLVERAFRLDELTAWDVMVPRVDIFAWKEELTLEDIVAD' A
#
# COMPACT_ATOMS: atom_id res chain seq x y z
N MET A 1 22.09 -0.99 -28.83
CA MET A 1 20.65 -0.93 -28.53
C MET A 1 20.30 -2.11 -27.62
N GLY A 2 20.59 -1.98 -26.32
CA GLY A 2 20.40 -3.06 -25.34
C GLY A 2 18.99 -3.00 -24.76
N ARG A 3 18.24 -4.11 -24.86
CA ARG A 3 16.95 -4.25 -24.18
C ARG A 3 17.21 -4.54 -22.71
N ILE A 4 16.78 -3.63 -21.84
CA ILE A 4 16.71 -3.84 -20.39
C ILE A 4 15.53 -4.79 -20.13
N SER A 5 15.82 -6.07 -19.97
CA SER A 5 14.92 -7.05 -19.37
C SER A 5 14.95 -6.84 -17.85
N ALA A 6 14.14 -5.93 -17.34
CA ALA A 6 13.91 -5.82 -15.91
C ALA A 6 12.97 -6.95 -15.51
N GLY A 7 13.56 -8.02 -14.96
CA GLY A 7 12.84 -9.07 -14.29
C GLY A 7 12.05 -8.50 -13.13
N ARG A 8 10.74 -8.71 -13.16
CA ARG A 8 9.89 -8.63 -11.97
C ARG A 8 9.15 -9.95 -11.89
N ARG A 9 9.85 -10.95 -11.37
CA ARG A 9 9.21 -12.15 -10.82
C ARG A 9 8.63 -11.69 -9.49
N GLY A 10 7.41 -11.15 -9.53
CA GLY A 10 6.64 -10.91 -8.31
C GLY A 10 6.43 -12.25 -7.65
N VAL A 11 6.91 -12.39 -6.42
CA VAL A 11 6.59 -13.51 -5.54
C VAL A 11 5.09 -13.40 -5.26
N GLY A 12 4.31 -14.15 -6.04
CA GLY A 12 2.86 -14.25 -5.96
C GLY A 12 2.40 -15.55 -6.62
N GLU A 13 3.24 -16.60 -6.54
CA GLU A 13 2.77 -17.95 -6.82
C GLU A 13 1.81 -18.34 -5.69
N ASP A 14 0.54 -18.38 -6.08
CA ASP A 14 -0.59 -19.07 -5.48
C ASP A 14 -0.99 -18.71 -4.04
N LEU A 15 -1.88 -17.72 -3.91
CA LEU A 15 -2.98 -17.82 -2.94
C LEU A 15 -4.33 -17.48 -3.58
N PRO A 16 -4.85 -18.32 -4.49
CA PRO A 16 -6.28 -18.28 -4.82
C PRO A 16 -7.17 -18.71 -3.63
N ASP A 17 -6.61 -19.30 -2.57
CA ASP A 17 -7.33 -19.88 -1.42
C ASP A 17 -7.00 -19.20 -0.07
N GLY A 18 -5.72 -18.86 0.20
CA GLY A 18 -5.32 -18.36 1.53
C GLY A 18 -5.86 -16.98 1.90
N GLY A 19 -6.13 -16.09 0.93
CA GLY A 19 -6.75 -14.80 1.24
C GLY A 19 -8.18 -14.92 1.77
N ARG A 20 -8.90 -15.99 1.37
CA ARG A 20 -10.26 -16.28 1.88
C ARG A 20 -10.18 -16.93 3.26
N GLU A 21 -9.30 -17.93 3.41
CA GLU A 21 -9.08 -18.61 4.69
C GLU A 21 -8.64 -17.62 5.79
N LEU A 22 -7.75 -16.68 5.47
CA LEU A 22 -7.31 -15.66 6.44
C LEU A 22 -8.43 -14.67 6.82
N ARG A 23 -9.37 -14.37 5.91
CA ARG A 23 -10.56 -13.55 6.23
C ARG A 23 -11.53 -14.31 7.14
N GLU A 24 -11.72 -15.61 6.91
CA GLU A 24 -12.52 -16.45 7.80
C GLU A 24 -11.90 -16.54 9.21
N ILE A 25 -10.57 -16.69 9.32
CA ILE A 25 -9.87 -16.68 10.62
C ILE A 25 -10.01 -15.33 11.33
N GLN A 26 -9.93 -14.23 10.59
CA GLN A 26 -10.13 -12.87 11.12
C GLN A 26 -11.54 -12.69 11.70
N GLU A 27 -12.58 -13.10 10.95
CA GLU A 27 -13.98 -13.03 11.38
C GLU A 27 -14.21 -13.85 12.65
N ILE A 28 -13.72 -15.09 12.70
CA ILE A 28 -13.80 -15.95 13.89
C ILE A 28 -13.04 -15.31 15.07
N GLY A 29 -11.86 -14.74 14.82
CA GLY A 29 -11.07 -14.08 15.87
C GLY A 29 -11.80 -12.91 16.51
N GLU A 30 -12.54 -12.12 15.73
CA GLU A 30 -13.36 -11.02 16.23
C GLU A 30 -14.60 -11.53 17.00
N GLU A 31 -15.30 -12.54 16.47
CA GLU A 31 -16.47 -13.15 17.12
C GLU A 31 -16.13 -13.79 18.48
N GLU A 32 -14.98 -14.47 18.55
CA GLU A 32 -14.47 -15.10 19.79
C GLU A 32 -13.84 -14.07 20.76
N GLY A 33 -13.79 -12.78 20.38
CA GLY A 33 -13.21 -11.70 21.18
C GLY A 33 -11.69 -11.79 21.35
N VAL A 34 -11.02 -12.60 20.52
CA VAL A 34 -9.56 -12.73 20.46
C VAL A 34 -8.94 -11.56 19.70
N LEU A 35 -9.67 -11.00 18.73
CA LEU A 35 -9.28 -9.85 17.93
C LEU A 35 -10.18 -8.65 18.26
N GLU A 36 -9.58 -7.55 18.69
CA GLU A 36 -10.34 -6.32 18.95
C GLU A 36 -10.75 -5.63 17.64
N GLU A 37 -11.82 -4.82 17.68
CA GLU A 37 -12.31 -4.08 16.52
C GLU A 37 -11.21 -3.22 15.85
N SER A 38 -10.32 -2.60 16.65
CA SER A 38 -9.20 -1.85 16.10
C SER A 38 -8.20 -2.71 15.35
N GLU A 39 -7.94 -3.91 15.83
CA GLU A 39 -7.03 -4.87 15.21
C GLU A 39 -7.65 -5.46 13.95
N ASN A 40 -8.95 -5.77 14.01
CA ASN A 40 -9.74 -6.20 12.85
C ASN A 40 -9.67 -5.18 11.70
N ARG A 41 -9.83 -3.88 12.01
CA ARG A 41 -9.68 -2.81 11.01
C ARG A 41 -8.27 -2.71 10.43
N LEU A 42 -7.23 -3.06 11.18
CA LEU A 42 -5.86 -3.08 10.67
C LEU A 42 -5.64 -4.24 9.71
N VAL A 43 -6.15 -5.43 10.03
CA VAL A 43 -6.07 -6.61 9.16
C VAL A 43 -6.80 -6.37 7.84
N GLU A 44 -8.02 -5.82 7.88
CA GLU A 44 -8.77 -5.48 6.67
C GLU A 44 -8.05 -4.43 5.80
N ARG A 45 -7.38 -3.44 6.41
CA ARG A 45 -6.56 -2.47 5.67
C ARG A 45 -5.33 -3.10 5.05
N ALA A 46 -4.73 -4.11 5.70
CA ALA A 46 -3.56 -4.82 5.19
C ALA A 46 -3.93 -5.62 3.93
N PHE A 47 -5.07 -6.31 3.92
CA PHE A 47 -5.58 -6.97 2.70
C PHE A 47 -5.82 -5.97 1.58
N ARG A 48 -6.49 -4.84 1.89
CA ARG A 48 -6.74 -3.79 0.90
C ARG A 48 -5.43 -3.21 0.34
N LEU A 49 -4.40 -3.08 1.16
CA LEU A 49 -3.11 -2.55 0.72
C LEU A 49 -2.42 -3.45 -0.32
N ASP A 50 -2.57 -4.77 -0.22
CA ASP A 50 -2.01 -5.72 -1.20
C ASP A 50 -2.64 -5.53 -2.59
N GLU A 51 -3.91 -5.13 -2.63
CA GLU A 51 -4.66 -4.87 -3.86
C GLU A 51 -4.43 -3.45 -4.43
N LEU A 52 -3.92 -2.52 -3.62
CA LEU A 52 -3.71 -1.12 -4.02
C LEU A 52 -2.44 -0.96 -4.86
N THR A 53 -2.55 -0.17 -5.92
CA THR A 53 -1.41 0.30 -6.70
C THR A 53 -1.04 1.73 -6.32
N ALA A 54 0.17 2.16 -6.71
CA ALA A 54 0.58 3.55 -6.52
C ALA A 54 -0.39 4.53 -7.20
N TRP A 55 -1.00 4.14 -8.33
CA TRP A 55 -1.98 4.96 -9.03
C TRP A 55 -3.23 5.24 -8.18
N ASP A 56 -3.60 4.31 -7.32
CA ASP A 56 -4.81 4.41 -6.48
C ASP A 56 -4.64 5.34 -5.28
N VAL A 57 -3.38 5.63 -4.87
CA VAL A 57 -3.07 6.34 -3.62
C VAL A 57 -2.20 7.58 -3.79
N MET A 58 -1.47 7.72 -4.89
CA MET A 58 -0.58 8.86 -5.10
C MET A 58 -1.38 10.15 -5.33
N VAL A 59 -0.79 11.28 -4.94
CA VAL A 59 -1.29 12.61 -5.32
C VAL A 59 -1.04 12.80 -6.83
N PRO A 60 -2.06 13.17 -7.63
CA PRO A 60 -1.89 13.42 -9.05
C PRO A 60 -0.84 14.50 -9.29
N ARG A 61 -0.03 14.37 -10.36
CA ARG A 61 1.07 15.31 -10.64
C ARG A 61 0.65 16.77 -10.69
N VAL A 62 -0.57 17.07 -11.15
CA VAL A 62 -1.11 18.44 -11.24
C VAL A 62 -1.44 19.04 -9.87
N ASP A 63 -1.56 18.20 -8.84
CA ASP A 63 -1.90 18.57 -7.46
C ASP A 63 -0.68 18.49 -6.52
N ILE A 64 0.50 18.13 -7.03
CA ILE A 64 1.74 18.08 -6.24
C ILE A 64 2.25 19.50 -6.01
N PHE A 65 2.42 19.86 -4.74
CA PHE A 65 3.23 21.01 -4.34
C PHE A 65 4.72 20.63 -4.38
N ALA A 66 5.51 21.36 -5.17
CA ALA A 66 6.94 21.10 -5.35
C ALA A 66 7.71 22.41 -5.58
N TRP A 67 8.98 22.40 -5.19
CA TRP A 67 9.92 23.49 -5.41
C TRP A 67 10.80 23.22 -6.64
N LYS A 68 11.35 24.29 -7.22
CA LYS A 68 12.34 24.21 -8.29
C LYS A 68 13.70 23.76 -7.75
N GLU A 69 14.46 23.05 -8.58
CA GLU A 69 15.74 22.47 -8.17
C GLU A 69 16.82 23.52 -7.85
N GLU A 70 16.69 24.73 -8.39
CA GLU A 70 17.67 25.79 -8.22
C GLU A 70 17.49 26.60 -6.92
N LEU A 71 16.40 26.36 -6.17
CA LEU A 71 16.13 27.07 -4.92
C LEU A 71 17.02 26.55 -3.78
N THR A 72 17.50 27.47 -2.95
CA THR A 72 18.22 27.11 -1.72
C THR A 72 17.25 26.86 -0.58
N LEU A 73 17.72 26.23 0.51
CA LEU A 73 16.89 26.03 1.71
C LEU A 73 16.42 27.36 2.32
N GLU A 74 17.23 28.41 2.24
CA GLU A 74 16.86 29.75 2.74
C GLU A 74 15.67 30.31 1.97
N ASP A 75 15.58 30.05 0.66
CA ASP A 75 14.47 30.50 -0.18
C ASP A 75 13.16 29.76 0.13
N ILE A 76 13.22 28.56 0.71
CA ILE A 76 12.08 27.66 0.88
C ILE A 76 11.50 27.73 2.30
N VAL A 77 12.32 27.87 3.33
CA VAL A 77 11.90 27.75 4.74
C VAL A 77 10.96 28.89 5.21
N ALA A 78 10.87 29.97 4.43
CA ALA A 78 10.05 31.15 4.76
C ALA A 78 8.64 31.18 4.13
N ASP A 79 8.29 30.18 3.30
CA ASP A 79 6.98 30.02 2.63
C ASP A 79 6.09 29.03 3.41
#